data_AF-A0A839JNW3-F1
#
_entry.id   AF-A0A839JNW3-F1
#
_cell.length_a   1.000
_cell.length_b   1.000
_cell.length_c   1.000
_cell.angle_alpha   90.00
_cell.angle_beta   90.00
_cell.angle_gamma   90.00
#
_symmetry.space_group_name_H-M   'P 1'
#
loop_
_entity.id
_entity.type
_entity.pdbx_description
1 polymer ?
#
loop_
_entity_poly.entity_id
_entity_poly.type
_entity_poly.pdbx_seq_one_letter_code
_entity_poly.pdbx_strand_id
1 'polypeptide(L)'
;MNEAVGQPVPGNGRRRRGLSIAATLIISLGVGFVVWHIGSVVDCNKALGSYRQQKQALERAVRDSADQAKATVDDVPTGQKQAVERLQADMKRAQTLLNKSVDEHQCASTNQTVAITEAGVRLQAGSGELKELAGLLTTEAEVVKQARHAKQLNDARVALRSTILSAKRLAGSQWMRAETRTKLNQTIANANTYLESTNVASIGQARRQMDSLIDQINQLISATNAELLQIEERLRATPTVADGNGNYTQSATNIVNAAGLKVVWGLEQMRGYCTITEQNIASWMAAFCTGAPGNVYINNRMSARASFDRYFADAMRHEVGHYLIFRRCGTTEPASIGSQANAESTASSYAVLYLGANANTLNRATDARYHMDELSDQAAARIHAGQCE
;
A
#
# COMPACT_ATOMS: atom_id res chain seq x y z
N MET A 1 -67.99 -4.72 -5.74
CA MET A 1 -66.72 -3.99 -5.52
C MET A 1 -65.93 -4.13 -6.80
N ASN A 2 -65.69 -2.99 -7.45
CA ASN A 2 -65.36 -2.86 -8.86
C ASN A 2 -63.91 -3.24 -9.21
N GLU A 3 -63.80 -3.63 -10.48
CA GLU A 3 -62.60 -3.76 -11.32
C GLU A 3 -61.70 -2.51 -11.29
N ALA A 4 -60.40 -2.70 -11.51
CA ALA A 4 -59.67 -2.15 -12.66
C ALA A 4 -58.15 -2.24 -12.43
N VAL A 5 -57.52 -3.16 -13.17
CA VAL A 5 -56.09 -3.18 -13.45
C VAL A 5 -55.80 -2.05 -14.44
N GLY A 6 -54.98 -1.08 -14.03
CA GLY A 6 -54.47 -0.01 -14.89
C GLY A 6 -52.97 0.14 -14.70
N GLN A 7 -52.20 -0.23 -15.73
CA GLN A 7 -50.79 0.15 -15.88
C GLN A 7 -50.66 1.65 -16.17
N PRO A 8 -49.46 2.21 -15.93
CA PRO A 8 -48.70 2.75 -17.06
C PRO A 8 -47.22 2.35 -17.08
N VAL A 9 -46.74 2.02 -18.28
CA VAL A 9 -45.33 2.01 -18.77
C VAL A 9 -45.05 3.45 -19.30
N PRO A 10 -43.83 4.07 -19.36
CA PRO A 10 -42.48 3.50 -19.58
C PRO A 10 -41.33 4.10 -18.73
N GLY A 11 -40.43 3.25 -18.23
CA GLY A 11 -39.13 3.66 -17.67
C GLY A 11 -37.99 3.32 -18.61
N ASN A 12 -37.60 4.29 -19.43
CA ASN A 12 -36.46 4.24 -20.36
C ASN A 12 -35.19 3.64 -19.75
N GLY A 13 -34.58 2.71 -20.49
CA GLY A 13 -33.26 2.19 -20.19
C GLY A 13 -32.19 3.28 -20.17
N ARG A 14 -31.47 3.38 -19.06
CA ARG A 14 -30.08 3.86 -19.04
C ARG A 14 -29.26 2.98 -18.12
N ARG A 15 -28.34 2.24 -18.75
CA ARG A 15 -27.15 1.58 -18.20
C ARG A 15 -26.72 2.17 -16.84
N ARG A 16 -26.94 1.45 -15.75
CA ARG A 16 -26.12 1.62 -14.53
C ARG A 16 -24.78 0.94 -14.79
N ARG A 17 -23.82 1.72 -15.30
CA ARG A 17 -22.40 1.37 -15.22
C ARG A 17 -22.07 1.24 -13.73
N GLY A 18 -21.59 0.06 -13.33
CA GLY A 18 -20.97 -0.14 -12.03
C GLY A 18 -19.90 0.91 -11.84
N LEU A 19 -19.93 1.61 -10.70
CA LEU A 19 -18.84 2.48 -10.31
C LEU A 19 -17.59 1.60 -10.17
N SER A 20 -16.61 1.86 -11.04
CA SER A 20 -15.27 1.29 -10.97
C SER A 20 -14.67 1.48 -9.58
N ILE A 21 -13.87 0.51 -9.14
CA ILE A 21 -13.05 0.51 -7.90
C ILE A 21 -12.24 1.82 -7.74
N ALA A 22 -11.97 2.54 -8.84
CA ALA A 22 -11.37 3.88 -8.83
C ALA A 22 -12.25 4.95 -8.13
N ALA A 23 -13.58 4.83 -8.17
CA ALA A 23 -14.49 5.82 -7.59
C ALA A 23 -14.62 5.69 -6.06
N THR A 24 -14.46 4.49 -5.51
CA THR A 24 -14.41 4.25 -4.05
C THR A 24 -13.09 4.73 -3.44
N LEU A 25 -12.01 4.71 -4.24
CA LEU A 25 -10.69 5.25 -3.89
C LEU A 25 -10.69 6.80 -3.80
N ILE A 26 -11.47 7.47 -4.65
CA ILE A 26 -11.63 8.94 -4.65
C ILE A 26 -12.40 9.43 -3.42
N ILE A 27 -13.42 8.68 -2.97
CA ILE A 27 -14.21 9.03 -1.78
C ILE A 27 -13.36 8.86 -0.50
N SER A 28 -12.46 7.88 -0.48
CA SER A 28 -11.54 7.63 0.65
C SER A 28 -10.44 8.70 0.78
N LEU A 29 -9.95 9.22 -0.36
CA LEU A 29 -9.03 10.36 -0.40
C LEU A 29 -9.72 11.67 0.02
N GLY A 30 -11.01 11.83 -0.29
CA GLY A 30 -11.81 13.00 0.09
C GLY A 30 -12.06 13.14 1.60
N VAL A 31 -12.34 12.04 2.30
CA VAL A 31 -12.56 12.08 3.76
C VAL A 31 -11.27 12.36 4.54
N GLY A 32 -10.12 11.84 4.06
CA GLY A 32 -8.80 12.20 4.59
C GLY A 32 -8.46 13.69 4.39
N PHE A 33 -8.88 14.27 3.26
CA PHE A 33 -8.69 15.70 2.95
C PHE A 33 -9.55 16.62 3.82
N VAL A 34 -10.75 16.20 4.21
CA VAL A 34 -11.68 16.95 5.06
C VAL A 34 -11.24 16.92 6.54
N VAL A 35 -10.76 15.78 7.04
CA VAL A 35 -10.17 15.69 8.39
C VAL A 35 -8.81 16.42 8.47
N TRP A 36 -8.04 16.42 7.37
CA TRP A 36 -6.80 17.20 7.20
C TRP A 36 -7.00 18.72 7.34
N HIS A 37 -8.15 19.26 6.92
CA HIS A 37 -8.48 20.68 7.05
C HIS A 37 -9.05 21.06 8.43
N ILE A 38 -9.91 20.23 9.03
CA ILE A 38 -10.66 20.67 10.22
C ILE A 38 -9.78 20.75 11.48
N GLY A 39 -8.84 19.82 11.69
CA GLY A 39 -7.94 19.85 12.86
C GLY A 39 -6.84 20.91 12.77
N SER A 40 -6.35 21.20 11.55
CA SER A 40 -5.28 22.19 11.31
C SER A 40 -5.76 23.64 11.34
N VAL A 41 -7.04 23.87 11.02
CA VAL A 41 -7.67 25.19 11.02
C VAL A 41 -8.03 25.65 12.44
N VAL A 42 -8.33 24.74 13.38
CA VAL A 42 -8.78 25.11 14.74
C VAL A 42 -7.63 25.66 15.61
N ASP A 43 -6.45 25.03 15.60
CA ASP A 43 -5.29 25.53 16.36
C ASP A 43 -4.67 26.78 15.73
N CYS A 44 -4.69 26.87 14.39
CA CYS A 44 -4.31 28.07 13.66
C CYS A 44 -5.29 29.24 13.94
N ASN A 45 -6.60 28.99 13.92
CA ASN A 45 -7.61 29.99 14.23
C ASN A 45 -7.56 30.49 15.68
N LYS A 46 -7.16 29.63 16.63
CA LYS A 46 -7.04 30.01 18.05
C LYS A 46 -5.86 30.95 18.30
N ALA A 47 -4.71 30.70 17.64
CA ALA A 47 -3.58 31.64 17.61
C ALA A 47 -3.95 32.94 16.85
N LEU A 48 -4.71 32.82 15.74
CA LEU A 48 -5.21 33.96 14.96
C LEU A 48 -6.25 34.81 15.72
N GLY A 49 -6.94 34.26 16.72
CA GLY A 49 -7.91 34.99 17.55
C GLY A 49 -7.24 36.03 18.46
N SER A 50 -6.14 35.66 19.11
CA SER A 50 -5.29 36.58 19.88
C SER A 50 -4.60 37.62 18.96
N TYR A 51 -4.21 37.18 17.76
CA TYR A 51 -3.66 38.02 16.69
C TYR A 51 -4.64 39.09 16.18
N ARG A 52 -5.94 38.79 16.01
CA ARG A 52 -6.94 39.82 15.64
C ARG A 52 -7.07 40.91 16.69
N GLN A 53 -6.98 40.57 17.97
CA GLN A 53 -7.02 41.54 19.07
C GLN A 53 -5.75 42.40 19.12
N GLN A 54 -4.57 41.80 18.94
CA GLN A 54 -3.29 42.51 18.91
C GLN A 54 -3.15 43.39 17.64
N LYS A 55 -3.59 42.90 16.48
CA LYS A 55 -3.68 43.68 15.23
C LYS A 55 -4.60 44.89 15.38
N GLN A 56 -5.77 44.73 16.00
CA GLN A 56 -6.66 45.87 16.25
C GLN A 56 -6.06 46.91 17.20
N ALA A 57 -5.21 46.49 18.14
CA ALA A 57 -4.47 47.39 19.02
C ALA A 57 -3.32 48.09 18.26
N LEU A 58 -2.61 47.36 17.39
CA LEU A 58 -1.54 47.89 16.55
C LEU A 58 -2.04 48.86 15.47
N GLU A 59 -3.13 48.55 14.80
CA GLU A 59 -3.80 49.43 13.83
C GLU A 59 -4.37 50.71 14.48
N ARG A 60 -4.64 50.67 15.79
CA ARG A 60 -4.98 51.85 16.58
C ARG A 60 -3.73 52.66 16.89
N ALA A 61 -2.70 52.04 17.46
CA ALA A 61 -1.44 52.71 17.77
C ALA A 61 -0.76 53.35 16.54
N VAL A 62 -0.78 52.66 15.39
CA VAL A 62 -0.27 53.17 14.11
C VAL A 62 -1.09 54.35 13.58
N ARG A 63 -2.42 54.33 13.76
CA ARG A 63 -3.28 55.47 13.41
C ARG A 63 -3.01 56.66 14.34
N ASP A 64 -2.97 56.41 15.64
CA ASP A 64 -2.76 57.46 16.66
C ASP A 64 -1.37 58.11 16.49
N SER A 65 -0.33 57.32 16.21
CA SER A 65 1.04 57.81 15.95
C SER A 65 1.15 58.49 14.58
N ALA A 66 0.40 58.05 13.55
CA ALA A 66 0.32 58.75 12.26
C ALA A 66 -0.45 60.08 12.35
N ASP A 67 -1.50 60.15 13.17
CA ASP A 67 -2.26 61.37 13.43
C ASP A 67 -1.44 62.36 14.29
N GLN A 68 -0.66 61.87 15.27
CA GLN A 68 0.32 62.68 16.00
C GLN A 68 1.46 63.18 15.09
N ALA A 69 1.98 62.34 14.20
CA ALA A 69 2.98 62.73 13.21
C ALA A 69 2.42 63.77 12.22
N LYS A 70 1.15 63.64 11.82
CA LYS A 70 0.47 64.63 10.96
C LYS A 70 0.28 65.97 11.69
N ALA A 71 -0.02 65.95 12.98
CA ALA A 71 -0.11 67.16 13.81
C ALA A 71 1.26 67.85 14.04
N THR A 72 2.38 67.12 13.89
CA THR A 72 3.74 67.67 13.97
C THR A 72 4.32 68.06 12.60
N VAL A 73 3.79 67.56 11.48
CA VAL A 73 4.27 67.86 10.11
C VAL A 73 4.00 69.30 9.67
N ASP A 74 3.03 69.99 10.28
CA ASP A 74 2.82 71.41 10.00
C ASP A 74 3.92 72.34 10.56
N ASP A 75 4.86 71.81 11.38
CA ASP A 75 5.92 72.57 12.06
C ASP A 75 7.37 72.06 11.83
N VAL A 76 7.61 71.12 10.90
CA VAL A 76 8.95 70.50 10.70
C VAL A 76 9.68 71.02 9.45
N PRO A 77 10.96 71.44 9.53
CA PRO A 77 11.73 71.96 8.40
C PRO A 77 11.98 70.92 7.30
N THR A 78 12.07 71.42 6.06
CA THR A 78 11.94 70.71 4.78
C THR A 78 12.86 69.49 4.59
N GLY A 79 13.95 69.37 5.36
CA GLY A 79 14.92 68.26 5.28
C GLY A 79 14.48 66.94 5.93
N GLN A 80 13.50 66.94 6.84
CA GLN A 80 13.03 65.72 7.53
C GLN A 80 11.76 65.11 6.89
N LYS A 81 11.12 65.84 5.97
CA LYS A 81 9.87 65.44 5.31
C LYS A 81 10.02 64.14 4.49
N GLN A 82 11.14 63.98 3.78
CA GLN A 82 11.45 62.75 3.04
C GLN A 82 11.69 61.53 3.94
N ALA A 83 12.22 61.72 5.16
CA ALA A 83 12.42 60.63 6.10
C ALA A 83 11.07 60.13 6.65
N VAL A 84 10.16 61.06 6.97
CA VAL A 84 8.80 60.75 7.43
C VAL A 84 7.95 60.10 6.33
N GLU A 85 8.04 60.58 5.08
CA GLU A 85 7.35 59.97 3.93
C GLU A 85 7.86 58.56 3.61
N ARG A 86 9.17 58.32 3.72
CA ARG A 86 9.75 56.97 3.59
C ARG A 86 9.30 56.05 4.71
N LEU A 87 9.23 56.55 5.94
CA LEU A 87 8.75 55.79 7.10
C LEU A 87 7.27 55.39 6.93
N GLN A 88 6.42 56.32 6.48
CA GLN A 88 5.01 56.05 6.18
C GLN A 88 4.84 55.05 5.03
N ALA A 89 5.68 55.11 4.00
CA ALA A 89 5.68 54.15 2.91
C ALA A 89 6.08 52.73 3.38
N ASP A 90 7.10 52.64 4.23
CA ASP A 90 7.55 51.37 4.82
C ASP A 90 6.50 50.78 5.77
N MET A 91 5.85 51.61 6.59
CA MET A 91 4.72 51.20 7.45
C MET A 91 3.52 50.69 6.62
N LYS A 92 3.17 51.38 5.54
CA LYS A 92 2.08 50.96 4.64
C LYS A 92 2.41 49.67 3.89
N ARG A 93 3.68 49.46 3.55
CA ARG A 93 4.17 48.22 2.91
C ARG A 93 4.17 47.04 3.89
N ALA A 94 4.61 47.26 5.13
CA ALA A 94 4.50 46.28 6.20
C ALA A 94 3.04 45.89 6.48
N GLN A 95 2.13 46.86 6.57
CA GLN A 95 0.69 46.64 6.72
C GLN A 95 0.09 45.82 5.57
N THR A 96 0.51 46.10 4.32
CA THR A 96 0.03 45.38 3.13
C THR A 96 0.52 43.93 3.12
N LEU A 97 1.77 43.68 3.52
CA LEU A 97 2.32 42.34 3.64
C LEU A 97 1.66 41.55 4.78
N LEU A 98 1.35 42.22 5.90
CA LEU A 98 0.60 41.64 7.02
C LEU A 98 -0.83 41.25 6.59
N ASN A 99 -1.55 42.14 5.90
CA ASN A 99 -2.90 41.86 5.41
C ASN A 99 -2.90 40.69 4.40
N LYS A 100 -1.90 40.65 3.51
CA LYS A 100 -1.77 39.56 2.53
C LYS A 100 -1.49 38.20 3.17
N SER A 101 -0.74 38.14 4.28
CA SER A 101 -0.51 36.88 5.00
C SER A 101 -1.74 36.39 5.79
N VAL A 102 -2.76 37.24 5.96
CA VAL A 102 -4.00 36.94 6.68
C VAL A 102 -5.09 36.47 5.72
N ASP A 103 -5.19 37.07 4.53
CA ASP A 103 -6.22 36.75 3.55
C ASP A 103 -5.87 35.52 2.69
N GLU A 104 -4.58 35.22 2.49
CA GLU A 104 -4.13 33.98 1.88
C GLU A 104 -4.02 32.92 2.99
N HIS A 105 -4.89 31.90 2.98
CA HIS A 105 -5.00 30.78 3.94
C HIS A 105 -3.73 29.89 4.11
N GLN A 106 -2.53 30.41 3.86
CA GLN A 106 -1.26 29.71 3.95
C GLN A 106 -0.38 30.40 4.98
N CYS A 107 0.04 29.66 6.01
CA CYS A 107 1.16 30.07 6.86
C CYS A 107 2.27 30.64 5.97
N ALA A 108 2.63 31.91 6.20
CA ALA A 108 3.35 32.76 5.25
C ALA A 108 4.57 32.10 4.59
N SER A 109 4.82 32.46 3.33
CA SER A 109 5.99 32.00 2.57
C SER A 109 7.30 32.49 3.21
N THR A 110 8.42 31.81 2.93
CA THR A 110 9.77 32.23 3.41
C THR A 110 10.06 33.70 3.08
N ASN A 111 9.60 34.18 1.92
CA ASN A 111 9.79 35.55 1.48
C ASN A 111 8.99 36.57 2.31
N GLN A 112 7.82 36.19 2.82
CA GLN A 112 7.02 37.04 3.69
C GLN A 112 7.62 37.13 5.10
N THR A 113 8.11 36.03 5.68
CA THR A 113 8.81 36.07 6.98
C THR A 113 10.07 36.92 6.91
N VAL A 114 10.89 36.77 5.86
CA VAL A 114 12.09 37.59 5.63
C VAL A 114 11.73 39.08 5.50
N ALA A 115 10.69 39.42 4.73
CA ALA A 115 10.26 40.80 4.56
C ALA A 115 9.75 41.44 5.86
N ILE A 116 9.04 40.69 6.72
CA ILE A 116 8.57 41.15 8.03
C ILE A 116 9.76 41.37 8.98
N THR A 117 10.72 40.44 9.00
CA THR A 117 11.95 40.57 9.80
C THR A 117 12.78 41.77 9.34
N GLU A 118 12.98 41.96 8.04
CA GLU A 118 13.69 43.11 7.48
C GLU A 118 12.99 44.44 7.80
N ALA A 119 11.65 44.49 7.77
CA ALA A 119 10.88 45.67 8.16
C ALA A 119 11.03 45.98 9.65
N GLY A 120 10.99 44.96 10.53
CA GLY A 120 11.23 45.12 11.96
C GLY A 120 12.62 45.66 12.29
N VAL A 121 13.66 45.14 11.63
CA VAL A 121 15.05 45.62 11.79
C VAL A 121 15.20 47.09 11.37
N ARG A 122 14.52 47.53 10.30
CA ARG A 122 14.56 48.92 9.84
C ARG A 122 13.86 49.89 10.81
N LEU A 123 12.77 49.46 11.44
CA LEU A 123 12.00 50.26 12.40
C LEU A 123 12.71 50.40 13.75
N GLN A 124 13.56 49.43 14.12
CA GLN A 124 14.41 49.48 15.31
C GLN A 124 15.39 50.67 15.35
N ALA A 125 15.68 51.28 14.20
CA ALA A 125 16.54 52.46 14.07
C ALA A 125 15.84 53.81 14.39
N GLY A 126 14.54 53.79 14.72
CA GLY A 126 13.73 54.98 15.01
C GLY A 126 13.55 55.34 16.50
N SER A 127 12.65 56.30 16.78
CA SER A 127 12.24 56.78 18.12
C SER A 127 11.58 55.69 19.00
N GLY A 128 11.24 56.02 20.25
CA GLY A 128 10.73 55.06 21.25
C GLY A 128 9.53 54.21 20.81
N GLU A 129 8.53 54.81 20.15
CA GLU A 129 7.34 54.11 19.63
C GLU A 129 7.67 53.17 18.45
N LEU A 130 8.66 53.52 17.64
CA LEU A 130 9.12 52.70 16.50
C LEU A 130 9.90 51.46 16.97
N LYS A 131 10.58 51.55 18.12
CA LYS A 131 11.20 50.39 18.78
C LYS A 131 10.16 49.39 19.30
N GLU A 132 9.01 49.88 19.80
CA GLU A 132 7.91 49.03 20.24
C GLU A 132 7.26 48.30 19.06
N LEU A 133 7.03 49.02 17.95
CA LEU A 133 6.55 48.44 16.68
C LEU A 133 7.52 47.37 16.12
N ALA A 134 8.82 47.62 16.18
CA ALA A 134 9.84 46.66 15.77
C ALA A 134 9.88 45.39 16.65
N GLY A 135 9.65 45.54 17.96
CA GLY A 135 9.51 44.42 18.89
C GLY A 135 8.30 43.55 18.59
N LEU A 136 7.17 44.16 18.22
CA LEU A 136 5.96 43.45 17.81
C LEU A 136 6.16 42.68 16.50
N LEU A 137 6.75 43.30 15.47
CA LEU A 137 7.04 42.64 14.18
C LEU A 137 8.01 41.45 14.31
N THR A 138 9.01 41.55 15.20
CA THR A 138 9.94 40.45 15.48
C THR A 138 9.23 39.28 16.17
N THR A 139 8.34 39.59 17.12
CA THR A 139 7.51 38.59 17.81
C THR A 139 6.57 37.90 16.82
N GLU A 140 5.94 38.66 15.92
CA GLU A 140 5.07 38.12 14.87
C GLU A 140 5.82 37.20 13.90
N ALA A 141 7.03 37.57 13.46
CA ALA A 141 7.85 36.74 12.58
C ALA A 141 8.15 35.36 13.21
N GLU A 142 8.42 35.32 14.52
CA GLU A 142 8.67 34.08 15.24
C GLU A 142 7.40 33.23 15.42
N VAL A 143 6.25 33.84 15.71
CA VAL A 143 4.95 33.15 15.76
C VAL A 143 4.60 32.51 14.41
N VAL A 144 4.80 33.23 13.31
CA VAL A 144 4.56 32.72 11.95
C VAL A 144 5.48 31.54 11.62
N LYS A 145 6.76 31.62 12.01
CA LYS A 145 7.74 30.54 11.83
C LYS A 145 7.36 29.29 12.62
N GLN A 146 6.92 29.45 13.87
CA GLN A 146 6.43 28.35 14.71
C GLN A 146 5.17 27.70 14.14
N ALA A 147 4.20 28.50 13.68
CA ALA A 147 2.98 28.02 13.05
C ALA A 147 3.27 27.23 11.76
N ARG A 148 4.20 27.72 10.93
CA ARG A 148 4.66 27.01 9.73
C ARG A 148 5.32 25.67 10.08
N HIS A 149 6.21 25.66 11.06
CA HIS A 149 6.86 24.44 11.50
C HIS A 149 5.84 23.42 12.03
N ALA A 150 4.87 23.86 12.83
CA ALA A 150 3.79 23.01 13.33
C ALA A 150 2.95 22.40 12.19
N LYS A 151 2.63 23.19 11.15
CA LYS A 151 1.94 22.69 9.95
C LYS A 151 2.76 21.64 9.20
N GLN A 152 4.05 21.92 8.94
CA GLN A 152 4.94 20.98 8.25
C GLN A 152 5.06 19.66 9.01
N LEU A 153 5.11 19.72 10.35
CA LEU A 153 5.16 18.55 11.20
C LEU A 153 3.87 17.74 11.12
N ASN A 154 2.70 18.40 11.16
CA ASN A 154 1.42 17.73 11.04
C ASN A 154 1.24 17.06 9.66
N ASP A 155 1.58 17.76 8.58
CA ASP A 155 1.52 17.23 7.21
C ASP A 155 2.42 15.99 7.06
N ALA A 156 3.64 16.03 7.62
CA ALA A 156 4.55 14.90 7.62
C ALA A 156 4.00 13.70 8.42
N ARG A 157 3.40 13.94 9.59
CA ARG A 157 2.77 12.89 10.42
C ARG A 157 1.59 12.23 9.71
N VAL A 158 0.73 13.01 9.06
CA VAL A 158 -0.41 12.49 8.28
C VAL A 158 0.08 11.58 7.16
N ALA A 159 1.09 12.01 6.39
CA ALA A 159 1.67 11.20 5.34
C ALA A 159 2.30 9.90 5.88
N LEU A 160 3.00 9.97 7.02
CA LEU A 160 3.58 8.80 7.66
C LEU A 160 2.49 7.81 8.13
N ARG A 161 1.41 8.29 8.76
CA ARG A 161 0.27 7.47 9.17
C ARG A 161 -0.39 6.75 8.00
N SER A 162 -0.59 7.46 6.88
CA SER A 162 -1.14 6.87 5.66
C SER A 162 -0.26 5.72 5.13
N THR A 163 1.06 5.93 5.15
CA THR A 163 2.04 4.91 4.74
C THR A 163 2.01 3.69 5.68
N ILE A 164 1.95 3.93 6.99
CA ILE A 164 1.82 2.86 8.01
C ILE A 164 0.54 2.04 7.79
N LEU A 165 -0.58 2.68 7.48
CA LEU A 165 -1.84 1.96 7.21
C LEU A 165 -1.73 1.05 5.99
N SER A 166 -1.07 1.52 4.93
CA SER A 166 -0.80 0.72 3.73
C SER A 166 0.11 -0.47 4.05
N ALA A 167 1.19 -0.23 4.80
CA ALA A 167 2.10 -1.27 5.27
C ALA A 167 1.40 -2.32 6.15
N LYS A 168 0.50 -1.91 7.06
CA LYS A 168 -0.30 -2.83 7.89
C LYS A 168 -1.21 -3.73 7.06
N ARG A 169 -1.83 -3.19 5.99
CA ARG A 169 -2.63 -4.00 5.06
C ARG A 169 -1.77 -5.04 4.34
N LEU A 170 -0.58 -4.65 3.88
CA LEU A 170 0.37 -5.61 3.29
C LEU A 170 0.82 -6.67 4.31
N ALA A 171 1.11 -6.30 5.55
CA ALA A 171 1.56 -7.22 6.59
C ALA A 171 0.50 -8.28 6.95
N GLY A 172 -0.78 -7.93 6.83
CA GLY A 172 -1.92 -8.86 7.01
C GLY A 172 -2.09 -9.86 5.87
N SER A 173 -1.35 -9.73 4.77
CA SER A 173 -1.44 -10.66 3.64
C SER A 173 -0.76 -12.00 3.95
N GLN A 174 -1.47 -13.11 3.77
CA GLN A 174 -0.97 -14.46 4.11
C GLN A 174 0.18 -14.95 3.23
N TRP A 175 0.23 -14.51 1.96
CA TRP A 175 1.25 -14.91 0.99
C TRP A 175 2.66 -14.32 1.26
N MET A 176 2.78 -13.38 2.19
CA MET A 176 4.06 -12.78 2.55
C MET A 176 4.91 -13.75 3.38
N ARG A 177 6.15 -14.00 2.95
CA ARG A 177 7.11 -14.83 3.70
C ARG A 177 7.29 -14.30 5.12
N ALA A 178 7.46 -15.21 6.09
CA ALA A 178 7.61 -14.87 7.51
C ALA A 178 8.71 -13.83 7.76
N GLU A 179 9.87 -13.96 7.12
CA GLU A 179 10.98 -13.00 7.25
C GLU A 179 10.60 -11.60 6.75
N THR A 180 9.97 -11.51 5.57
CA THR A 180 9.49 -10.24 5.00
C THR A 180 8.44 -9.60 5.90
N ARG A 181 7.51 -10.41 6.44
CA ARG A 181 6.49 -9.95 7.39
C ARG A 181 7.12 -9.42 8.67
N THR A 182 8.13 -10.11 9.22
CA THR A 182 8.89 -9.64 10.39
C THR A 182 9.60 -8.32 10.12
N LYS A 183 10.30 -8.19 8.98
CA LYS A 183 10.95 -6.92 8.58
C LYS A 183 9.94 -5.77 8.42
N LEU A 184 8.80 -6.04 7.80
CA LEU A 184 7.72 -5.06 7.63
C LEU A 184 7.12 -4.63 8.97
N ASN A 185 6.83 -5.59 9.86
CA ASN A 185 6.32 -5.30 11.20
C ASN A 185 7.31 -4.49 12.04
N GLN A 186 8.61 -4.82 11.97
CA GLN A 186 9.65 -4.04 12.65
C GLN A 186 9.74 -2.62 12.09
N THR A 187 9.63 -2.45 10.78
CA THR A 187 9.66 -1.13 10.12
C THR A 187 8.43 -0.30 10.50
N ILE A 188 7.25 -0.93 10.58
CA ILE A 188 6.02 -0.30 11.08
C ILE A 188 6.22 0.17 12.54
N ALA A 189 6.77 -0.69 13.40
CA ALA A 189 7.03 -0.35 14.81
C ALA A 189 7.99 0.85 14.91
N ASN A 190 9.09 0.83 14.17
CA ASN A 190 10.06 1.93 14.11
C ASN A 190 9.39 3.21 13.58
N ALA A 191 8.58 3.14 12.52
CA ALA A 191 7.90 4.31 11.97
C ALA A 191 6.90 4.93 12.96
N ASN A 192 6.23 4.12 13.79
CA ASN A 192 5.32 4.64 14.81
C ASN A 192 6.04 5.52 15.84
N THR A 193 7.29 5.22 16.21
CA THR A 193 8.04 6.06 17.18
C THR A 193 8.36 7.44 16.60
N TYR A 194 8.53 7.55 15.28
CA TYR A 194 8.74 8.85 14.62
C TYR A 194 7.49 9.73 14.55
N LEU A 195 6.28 9.20 14.77
CA LEU A 195 5.06 10.03 14.80
C LEU A 195 5.09 11.07 15.92
N GLU A 196 5.80 10.78 17.01
CA GLU A 196 5.95 11.68 18.15
C GLU A 196 7.11 12.69 17.97
N SER A 197 7.96 12.49 16.96
CA SER A 197 9.08 13.39 16.68
C SER A 197 8.61 14.82 16.43
N THR A 198 9.41 15.79 16.88
CA THR A 198 9.27 17.22 16.57
C THR A 198 10.07 17.65 15.35
N ASN A 199 10.84 16.74 14.74
CA ASN A 199 11.70 17.01 13.60
C ASN A 199 11.09 16.49 12.29
N VAL A 200 10.67 17.41 11.41
CA VAL A 200 10.10 17.11 10.09
C VAL A 200 11.01 16.19 9.26
N ALA A 201 12.33 16.38 9.33
CA ALA A 201 13.29 15.57 8.58
C ALA A 201 13.30 14.10 9.02
N SER A 202 13.21 13.85 10.33
CA SER A 202 13.14 12.50 10.90
C SER A 202 11.87 11.77 10.47
N ILE A 203 10.72 12.44 10.50
CA ILE A 203 9.45 11.89 10.01
C ILE A 203 9.53 11.58 8.51
N GLY A 204 10.12 12.50 7.73
CA GLY A 204 10.35 12.30 6.30
C GLY A 204 11.27 11.13 5.98
N GLN A 205 12.31 10.90 6.79
CA GLN A 205 13.20 9.74 6.64
C GLN A 205 12.49 8.43 6.94
N ALA A 206 11.73 8.36 8.04
CA ALA A 206 10.94 7.18 8.39
C ALA A 206 9.93 6.82 7.29
N ARG A 207 9.29 7.83 6.68
CA ARG A 207 8.40 7.62 5.54
C ARG A 207 9.14 7.02 4.34
N ARG A 208 10.27 7.63 3.93
CA ARG A 208 11.06 7.12 2.79
C ARG A 208 11.55 5.68 3.00
N GLN A 209 11.91 5.32 4.23
CA GLN A 209 12.29 3.95 4.57
C GLN A 209 11.12 2.97 4.39
N MET A 210 9.90 3.34 4.81
CA MET A 210 8.71 2.52 4.55
C MET A 210 8.35 2.43 3.07
N ASP A 211 8.35 3.55 2.35
CA ASP A 211 8.07 3.58 0.91
C ASP A 211 9.05 2.65 0.17
N SER A 212 10.35 2.74 0.49
CA SER A 212 11.39 1.86 -0.07
C SER A 212 11.15 0.38 0.22
N LEU A 213 10.71 0.02 1.44
CA LEU A 213 10.41 -1.36 1.78
C LEU A 213 9.16 -1.88 1.06
N ILE A 214 8.11 -1.05 0.95
CA ILE A 214 6.90 -1.39 0.20
C ILE A 214 7.23 -1.64 -1.27
N ASP A 215 8.07 -0.80 -1.88
CA ASP A 215 8.52 -0.97 -3.26
C ASP A 215 9.31 -2.27 -3.44
N GLN A 216 10.23 -2.59 -2.53
CA GLN A 216 10.98 -3.85 -2.54
C GLN A 216 10.04 -5.07 -2.42
N ILE A 217 9.02 -4.98 -1.57
CA ILE A 217 8.01 -6.03 -1.42
C ILE A 217 7.22 -6.20 -2.72
N ASN A 218 6.76 -5.11 -3.33
CA ASN A 218 6.01 -5.14 -4.59
C ASN A 218 6.84 -5.73 -5.74
N GLN A 219 8.13 -5.40 -5.80
CA GLN A 219 9.07 -6.00 -6.75
C GLN A 219 9.23 -7.51 -6.50
N LEU A 220 9.37 -7.94 -5.24
CA LEU A 220 9.47 -9.35 -4.90
C LEU A 220 8.22 -10.15 -5.26
N ILE A 221 7.02 -9.59 -5.04
CA ILE A 221 5.75 -10.19 -5.46
C ILE A 221 5.73 -10.37 -6.97
N SER A 222 6.04 -9.30 -7.69
CA SER A 222 6.00 -9.28 -9.15
C SER A 222 6.98 -10.30 -9.74
N ALA A 223 8.20 -10.36 -9.20
CA ALA A 223 9.21 -11.34 -9.58
C ALA A 223 8.77 -12.77 -9.26
N THR A 224 8.19 -13.01 -8.07
CA THR A 224 7.70 -14.34 -7.67
C THR A 224 6.56 -14.78 -8.59
N ASN A 225 5.60 -13.92 -8.90
CA ASN A 225 4.51 -14.24 -9.82
C ASN A 225 5.02 -14.52 -11.24
N ALA A 226 5.98 -13.74 -11.73
CA ALA A 226 6.61 -13.98 -13.02
C ALA A 226 7.34 -15.34 -13.05
N GLU A 227 8.07 -15.69 -12.01
CA GLU A 227 8.74 -16.99 -11.87
C GLU A 227 7.74 -18.15 -11.93
N LEU A 228 6.61 -18.04 -11.20
CA LEU A 228 5.59 -19.09 -11.19
C LEU A 228 4.92 -19.26 -12.56
N LEU A 229 4.60 -18.16 -13.25
CA LEU A 229 4.06 -18.20 -14.61
C LEU A 229 5.06 -18.82 -15.61
N GLN A 230 6.35 -18.53 -15.47
CA GLN A 230 7.40 -19.16 -16.28
C GLN A 230 7.53 -20.66 -16.01
N ILE A 231 7.32 -21.11 -14.77
CA ILE A 231 7.27 -22.54 -14.43
C ILE A 231 6.06 -23.18 -15.12
N GLU A 232 4.87 -22.58 -15.03
CA GLU A 232 3.66 -23.08 -15.70
C GLU A 232 3.80 -23.17 -17.22
N GLU A 233 4.36 -22.14 -17.85
CA GLU A 233 4.64 -22.13 -19.29
C GLU A 233 5.59 -23.26 -19.70
N ARG A 234 6.70 -23.41 -18.96
CA ARG A 234 7.67 -24.48 -19.21
C ARG A 234 7.03 -25.85 -19.04
N LEU A 235 6.21 -26.02 -18.01
CA LEU A 235 5.49 -27.26 -17.76
C LEU A 235 4.51 -27.57 -18.90
N ARG A 236 3.74 -26.60 -19.39
CA ARG A 236 2.86 -26.81 -20.55
C ARG A 236 3.63 -27.19 -21.81
N ALA A 237 4.83 -26.66 -21.99
CA ALA A 237 5.70 -27.00 -23.10
C ALA A 237 6.39 -28.38 -22.96
N THR A 238 6.52 -28.91 -21.74
CA THR A 238 7.10 -30.24 -21.51
C THR A 238 6.18 -31.34 -22.06
N PRO A 239 6.62 -32.14 -23.05
CA PRO A 239 5.79 -33.20 -23.60
C PRO A 239 5.60 -34.35 -22.61
N THR A 240 4.37 -34.88 -22.54
CA THR A 240 4.10 -36.17 -21.90
C THR A 240 4.10 -37.25 -22.98
N VAL A 241 5.24 -37.92 -23.17
CA VAL A 241 5.43 -38.95 -24.18
C VAL A 241 6.05 -40.22 -23.57
N ALA A 242 5.67 -41.38 -24.09
CA ALA A 242 6.35 -42.61 -23.74
C ALA A 242 7.73 -42.66 -24.43
N ASP A 243 8.70 -43.32 -23.81
CA ASP A 243 9.94 -43.69 -24.47
C ASP A 243 9.73 -44.79 -25.53
N GLY A 244 10.81 -45.23 -26.17
CA GLY A 244 10.76 -46.27 -27.21
C GLY A 244 10.18 -47.62 -26.75
N ASN A 245 10.08 -47.86 -25.44
CA ASN A 245 9.52 -49.07 -24.85
C ASN A 245 8.07 -48.88 -24.35
N GLY A 246 7.50 -47.68 -24.48
CA GLY A 246 6.18 -47.37 -23.94
C GLY A 246 6.19 -46.85 -22.49
N ASN A 247 7.37 -46.57 -21.91
CA ASN A 247 7.50 -46.16 -20.51
C ASN A 247 7.49 -44.62 -20.35
N TYR A 248 6.78 -44.11 -19.35
CA TYR A 248 6.62 -42.68 -19.07
C TYR A 248 7.56 -42.13 -17.98
N THR A 249 8.48 -42.93 -17.43
CA THR A 249 9.39 -42.53 -16.34
C THR A 249 10.25 -41.31 -16.70
N GLN A 250 10.76 -41.25 -17.92
CA GLN A 250 11.54 -40.10 -18.38
C GLN A 250 10.67 -38.83 -18.46
N SER A 251 9.44 -38.94 -18.97
CA SER A 251 8.49 -37.83 -19.02
C SER A 251 8.12 -37.35 -17.62
N ALA A 252 7.81 -38.26 -16.70
CA ALA A 252 7.56 -37.95 -15.30
C ALA A 252 8.73 -37.17 -14.66
N THR A 253 9.96 -37.62 -14.90
CA THR A 253 11.18 -36.96 -14.42
C THR A 253 11.37 -35.57 -15.04
N ASN A 254 11.15 -35.44 -16.35
CA ASN A 254 11.25 -34.16 -17.06
C ASN A 254 10.22 -33.14 -16.56
N ILE A 255 9.00 -33.59 -16.23
CA ILE A 255 7.93 -32.75 -15.68
C ILE A 255 8.36 -32.17 -14.32
N VAL A 256 8.82 -33.02 -13.39
CA VAL A 256 9.28 -32.56 -12.07
C VAL A 256 10.46 -31.61 -12.20
N ASN A 257 11.45 -31.94 -13.04
CA ASN A 257 12.63 -31.09 -13.26
C ASN A 257 12.28 -29.76 -13.95
N ALA A 258 11.27 -29.72 -14.83
CA ALA A 258 10.80 -28.49 -15.47
C ALA A 258 10.24 -27.49 -14.45
N ALA A 259 9.69 -27.98 -13.33
CA ALA A 259 9.29 -27.15 -12.20
C ALA A 259 10.46 -26.68 -11.32
N GLY A 260 11.69 -27.11 -11.61
CA GLY A 260 12.86 -26.85 -10.76
C GLY A 260 12.92 -27.73 -9.51
N LEU A 261 12.14 -28.81 -9.47
CA LEU A 261 12.08 -29.76 -8.35
C LEU A 261 12.97 -30.98 -8.62
N LYS A 262 13.29 -31.72 -7.56
CA LYS A 262 14.02 -32.99 -7.65
C LYS A 262 13.06 -34.17 -7.53
N VAL A 263 13.28 -35.18 -8.37
CA VAL A 263 12.65 -36.49 -8.19
C VAL A 263 13.38 -37.25 -7.08
N VAL A 264 12.63 -37.75 -6.10
CA VAL A 264 13.13 -38.64 -5.06
C VAL A 264 12.37 -39.96 -5.18
N TRP A 265 13.08 -41.06 -5.37
CA TRP A 265 12.46 -42.39 -5.43
C TRP A 265 12.31 -42.98 -4.02
N GLY A 266 11.09 -43.37 -3.67
CA GLY A 266 10.71 -43.90 -2.36
C GLY A 266 9.94 -42.87 -1.53
N LEU A 267 8.67 -43.18 -1.23
CA LEU A 267 7.82 -42.35 -0.37
C LEU A 267 8.32 -42.37 1.10
N GLU A 268 9.01 -43.42 1.52
CA GLU A 268 9.64 -43.52 2.83
C GLU A 268 10.66 -42.41 3.11
N GLN A 269 11.23 -41.80 2.06
CA GLN A 269 12.19 -40.69 2.18
C GLN A 269 11.53 -39.38 2.66
N MET A 270 10.20 -39.32 2.72
CA MET A 270 9.47 -38.20 3.30
C MET A 270 9.50 -38.20 4.83
N ARG A 271 9.86 -39.33 5.46
CA ARG A 271 9.91 -39.47 6.91
C ARG A 271 10.84 -38.42 7.52
N GLY A 272 10.35 -37.70 8.53
CA GLY A 272 11.06 -36.59 9.17
C GLY A 272 10.75 -35.21 8.59
N TYR A 273 10.12 -35.14 7.41
CA TYR A 273 9.66 -33.88 6.80
C TYR A 273 8.14 -33.76 6.80
N CYS A 274 7.44 -34.82 6.43
CA CYS A 274 5.98 -34.90 6.44
C CYS A 274 5.51 -36.21 7.08
N THR A 275 4.32 -36.18 7.67
CA THR A 275 3.66 -37.39 8.19
C THR A 275 3.32 -38.31 7.03
N ILE A 276 3.82 -39.55 7.08
CA ILE A 276 3.51 -40.58 6.11
C ILE A 276 3.33 -41.93 6.79
N THR A 277 2.26 -42.65 6.46
CA THR A 277 1.95 -43.98 7.00
C THR A 277 2.32 -45.08 6.01
N GLU A 278 2.45 -46.33 6.49
CA GLU A 278 2.63 -47.48 5.58
C GLU A 278 1.44 -47.64 4.62
N GLN A 279 0.22 -47.25 5.03
CA GLN A 279 -0.94 -47.26 4.12
C GLN A 279 -0.77 -46.25 2.98
N ASN A 280 -0.23 -45.06 3.26
CA ASN A 280 0.07 -44.08 2.21
C ASN A 280 1.15 -44.61 1.27
N ILE A 281 2.24 -45.17 1.81
CA ILE A 281 3.32 -45.76 1.01
C ILE A 281 2.82 -46.91 0.13
N ALA A 282 1.82 -47.68 0.59
CA ALA A 282 1.26 -48.78 -0.19
C ALA A 282 0.31 -48.33 -1.31
N SER A 283 -0.27 -47.13 -1.22
CA SER A 283 -1.39 -46.72 -2.09
C SER A 283 -1.12 -45.49 -2.96
N TRP A 284 -0.23 -44.60 -2.55
CA TRP A 284 0.04 -43.36 -3.28
C TRP A 284 1.06 -43.57 -4.39
N MET A 285 0.86 -42.92 -5.52
CA MET A 285 1.82 -43.00 -6.63
C MET A 285 3.00 -42.05 -6.45
N ALA A 286 2.71 -40.85 -5.97
CA ALA A 286 3.71 -39.87 -5.60
C ALA A 286 3.14 -38.96 -4.51
N ALA A 287 3.99 -38.07 -4.00
CA ALA A 287 3.57 -37.02 -3.08
C ALA A 287 4.53 -35.83 -3.14
N PHE A 288 3.95 -34.64 -3.05
CA PHE A 288 4.63 -33.42 -2.65
C PHE A 288 4.61 -33.26 -1.11
N CYS A 289 5.71 -32.79 -0.52
CA CYS A 289 5.83 -32.53 0.92
C CYS A 289 6.21 -31.07 1.17
N THR A 290 5.38 -30.34 1.92
CA THR A 290 5.62 -28.94 2.30
C THR A 290 6.84 -28.78 3.23
N GLY A 291 7.17 -29.80 4.02
CA GLY A 291 8.37 -29.84 4.88
C GLY A 291 9.69 -30.03 4.10
N ALA A 292 9.63 -30.43 2.84
CA ALA A 292 10.76 -30.56 1.93
C ALA A 292 10.37 -30.10 0.51
N PRO A 293 10.06 -28.79 0.32
CA PRO A 293 9.32 -28.29 -0.83
C PRO A 293 10.13 -28.26 -2.15
N GLY A 294 11.37 -28.76 -2.14
CA GLY A 294 12.21 -28.91 -3.33
C GLY A 294 12.10 -30.28 -4.01
N ASN A 295 11.24 -31.18 -3.51
CA ASN A 295 11.20 -32.58 -3.91
C ASN A 295 9.78 -33.03 -4.28
N VAL A 296 9.68 -33.92 -5.27
CA VAL A 296 8.52 -34.79 -5.50
C VAL A 296 8.96 -36.23 -5.25
N TYR A 297 8.26 -36.93 -4.37
CA TYR A 297 8.58 -38.29 -3.97
C TYR A 297 7.75 -39.27 -4.78
N ILE A 298 8.38 -40.16 -5.54
CA ILE A 298 7.70 -41.15 -6.38
C ILE A 298 7.79 -42.52 -5.70
N ASN A 299 6.67 -43.23 -5.66
CA ASN A 299 6.59 -44.52 -5.01
C ASN A 299 7.36 -45.61 -5.79
N ASN A 300 8.43 -46.13 -5.18
CA ASN A 300 9.27 -47.21 -5.72
C ASN A 300 8.66 -48.61 -5.51
N ARG A 301 7.57 -48.74 -4.73
CA ARG A 301 6.86 -50.01 -4.48
C ARG A 301 5.74 -50.30 -5.47
N MET A 302 5.45 -49.35 -6.38
CA MET A 302 4.44 -49.57 -7.41
C MET A 302 4.86 -50.67 -8.38
N SER A 303 3.86 -51.35 -8.96
CA SER A 303 4.09 -52.26 -10.07
C SER A 303 4.85 -51.54 -11.19
N ALA A 304 5.85 -52.20 -11.77
CA ALA A 304 6.57 -51.68 -12.94
C ALA A 304 5.62 -51.27 -14.08
N ARG A 305 4.44 -51.91 -14.19
CA ARG A 305 3.40 -51.57 -15.18
C ARG A 305 2.81 -50.17 -15.00
N ALA A 306 2.82 -49.61 -13.78
CA ALA A 306 2.29 -48.27 -13.54
C ALA A 306 3.00 -47.22 -14.39
N SER A 307 4.32 -47.35 -14.55
CA SER A 307 5.13 -46.45 -15.38
C SER A 307 4.83 -46.54 -16.89
N PHE A 308 4.07 -47.53 -17.36
CA PHE A 308 3.65 -47.66 -18.77
C PHE A 308 2.27 -47.01 -19.03
N ASP A 309 1.58 -46.54 -17.99
CA ASP A 309 0.38 -45.72 -18.15
C ASP A 309 0.79 -44.23 -18.19
N ARG A 310 0.22 -43.48 -19.14
CA ARG A 310 0.35 -42.02 -19.20
C ARG A 310 0.00 -41.34 -17.88
N TYR A 311 -0.93 -41.92 -17.11
CA TYR A 311 -1.32 -41.47 -15.77
C TYR A 311 -0.12 -41.24 -14.86
N PHE A 312 0.94 -42.04 -14.98
CA PHE A 312 2.15 -41.89 -14.19
C PHE A 312 2.81 -40.52 -14.37
N ALA A 313 2.92 -40.03 -15.61
CA ALA A 313 3.51 -38.73 -15.89
C ALA A 313 2.54 -37.58 -15.58
N ASP A 314 1.25 -37.73 -15.88
CA ASP A 314 0.26 -36.68 -15.59
C ASP A 314 0.07 -36.49 -14.08
N ALA A 315 0.23 -37.53 -13.26
CA ALA A 315 0.22 -37.39 -11.81
C ALA A 315 1.43 -36.62 -11.26
N MET A 316 2.57 -36.60 -11.94
CA MET A 316 3.66 -35.71 -11.54
C MET A 316 3.27 -34.24 -11.71
N ARG A 317 2.43 -33.93 -12.70
CA ARG A 317 1.87 -32.58 -12.84
C ARG A 317 0.90 -32.26 -11.70
N HIS A 318 0.14 -33.24 -11.23
CA HIS A 318 -0.69 -33.08 -10.03
C HIS A 318 0.18 -32.74 -8.80
N GLU A 319 1.27 -33.45 -8.55
CA GLU A 319 2.18 -33.13 -7.42
C GLU A 319 2.85 -31.76 -7.59
N VAL A 320 3.20 -31.38 -8.82
CA VAL A 320 3.70 -30.03 -9.13
C VAL A 320 2.59 -28.98 -8.95
N GLY A 321 1.33 -29.34 -9.14
CA GLY A 321 0.16 -28.52 -8.81
C GLY A 321 0.13 -28.18 -7.32
N HIS A 322 0.27 -29.18 -6.45
CA HIS A 322 0.42 -28.97 -5.01
C HIS A 322 1.59 -28.04 -4.68
N TYR A 323 2.75 -28.23 -5.32
CA TYR A 323 3.90 -27.34 -5.16
C TYR A 323 3.59 -25.89 -5.54
N LEU A 324 2.92 -25.64 -6.66
CA LEU A 324 2.61 -24.28 -7.11
C LEU A 324 1.54 -23.61 -6.25
N ILE A 325 0.54 -24.37 -5.80
CA ILE A 325 -0.45 -23.90 -4.81
C ILE A 325 0.29 -23.49 -3.52
N PHE A 326 1.19 -24.35 -3.02
CA PHE A 326 2.01 -24.05 -1.84
C PHE A 326 2.91 -22.82 -2.06
N ARG A 327 3.56 -22.67 -3.22
CA ARG A 327 4.39 -21.50 -3.54
C ARG A 327 3.58 -20.20 -3.55
N ARG A 328 2.31 -20.25 -3.95
CA ARG A 328 1.40 -19.08 -4.01
C ARG A 328 0.79 -18.75 -2.65
N CYS A 329 0.33 -19.77 -1.93
CA CYS A 329 -0.52 -19.60 -0.75
C CYS A 329 0.16 -19.97 0.57
N GLY A 330 1.37 -20.52 0.55
CA GLY A 330 2.08 -20.99 1.75
C GLY A 330 1.51 -22.28 2.35
N THR A 331 0.48 -22.86 1.73
CA THR A 331 -0.18 -24.12 2.10
C THR A 331 -0.73 -24.79 0.85
N THR A 332 -0.89 -26.12 0.87
CA THR A 332 -1.60 -26.89 -0.16
C THR A 332 -3.12 -26.83 0.00
N GLU A 333 -3.61 -26.38 1.17
CA GLU A 333 -5.03 -26.30 1.51
C GLU A 333 -5.46 -24.85 1.85
N PRO A 334 -5.37 -23.89 0.91
CA PRO A 334 -5.82 -22.53 1.17
C PRO A 334 -7.34 -22.47 1.40
N ALA A 335 -7.78 -21.51 2.23
CA ALA A 335 -9.20 -21.34 2.57
C ALA A 335 -10.06 -21.04 1.33
N SER A 336 -9.46 -20.46 0.28
CA SER A 336 -10.11 -20.17 -1.00
C SER A 336 -10.62 -21.40 -1.75
N ILE A 337 -10.20 -22.62 -1.38
CA ILE A 337 -10.79 -23.87 -1.87
C ILE A 337 -12.26 -23.96 -1.44
N GLY A 338 -12.59 -23.47 -0.25
CA GLY A 338 -13.93 -23.55 0.32
C GLY A 338 -14.29 -24.96 0.77
N SER A 339 -15.53 -25.13 1.25
CA SER A 339 -16.02 -26.41 1.76
C SER A 339 -16.54 -27.38 0.69
N GLN A 340 -16.63 -26.91 -0.56
CA GLN A 340 -17.27 -27.66 -1.65
C GLN A 340 -16.27 -28.28 -2.63
N ALA A 341 -14.98 -27.96 -2.51
CA ALA A 341 -13.88 -28.61 -3.21
C ALA A 341 -12.87 -29.13 -2.18
N ASN A 342 -11.86 -29.88 -2.63
CA ASN A 342 -10.79 -30.35 -1.76
C ASN A 342 -9.42 -30.11 -2.41
N ALA A 343 -8.36 -30.28 -1.63
CA ALA A 343 -6.99 -30.01 -2.06
C ALA A 343 -6.54 -30.89 -3.23
N GLU A 344 -6.93 -32.17 -3.26
CA GLU A 344 -6.53 -33.11 -4.31
C GLU A 344 -7.21 -32.79 -5.63
N SER A 345 -8.53 -32.57 -5.64
CA SER A 345 -9.24 -32.18 -6.86
C SER A 345 -8.76 -30.83 -7.36
N THR A 346 -8.50 -29.88 -6.46
CA THR A 346 -7.96 -28.55 -6.82
C THR A 346 -6.56 -28.65 -7.44
N ALA A 347 -5.67 -29.51 -6.91
CA ALA A 347 -4.36 -29.74 -7.49
C ALA A 347 -4.45 -30.42 -8.88
N SER A 348 -5.36 -31.38 -9.05
CA SER A 348 -5.66 -31.96 -10.37
C SER A 348 -6.16 -30.92 -11.36
N SER A 349 -7.13 -30.08 -10.97
CA SER A 349 -7.65 -28.98 -11.80
C SER A 349 -6.54 -28.00 -12.17
N TYR A 350 -5.69 -27.64 -11.20
CA TYR A 350 -4.53 -26.78 -11.46
C TYR A 350 -3.57 -27.40 -12.48
N ALA A 351 -3.30 -28.69 -12.35
CA ALA A 351 -2.44 -29.43 -13.27
C ALA A 351 -2.98 -29.46 -14.70
N VAL A 352 -4.30 -29.61 -14.87
CA VAL A 352 -4.95 -29.56 -16.18
C VAL A 352 -4.95 -28.15 -16.75
N LEU A 353 -5.47 -27.18 -16.00
CA LEU A 353 -5.70 -25.81 -16.47
C LEU A 353 -4.39 -25.07 -16.79
N TYR A 354 -3.36 -25.26 -15.96
CA TYR A 354 -2.16 -24.43 -16.02
C TYR A 354 -0.87 -25.20 -16.33
N LEU A 355 -0.84 -26.51 -16.11
CA LEU A 355 0.38 -27.31 -16.27
C LEU A 355 0.35 -28.25 -17.48
N GLY A 356 -0.77 -28.39 -18.19
CA GLY A 356 -0.87 -29.22 -19.40
C GLY A 356 -1.05 -30.72 -19.12
N ALA A 357 -1.58 -31.10 -17.96
CA ALA A 357 -2.02 -32.46 -17.70
C ALA A 357 -3.26 -32.80 -18.53
N ASN A 358 -3.47 -34.10 -18.81
CA ASN A 358 -4.67 -34.55 -19.51
C ASN A 358 -5.82 -34.84 -18.52
N ALA A 359 -6.93 -34.11 -18.67
CA ALA A 359 -8.09 -34.24 -17.77
C ALA A 359 -8.67 -35.66 -17.72
N ASN A 360 -8.84 -36.29 -18.88
CA ASN A 360 -9.36 -37.66 -18.98
C ASN A 360 -8.42 -38.67 -18.33
N THR A 361 -7.15 -38.34 -18.17
CA THR A 361 -6.17 -39.19 -17.51
C THR A 361 -6.26 -39.04 -16.00
N LEU A 362 -6.19 -37.81 -15.48
CA LEU A 362 -6.27 -37.58 -14.04
C LEU A 362 -7.62 -38.01 -13.43
N ASN A 363 -8.73 -37.86 -14.16
CA ASN A 363 -10.05 -38.34 -13.71
C ASN A 363 -10.19 -39.88 -13.68
N ARG A 364 -9.18 -40.65 -14.12
CA ARG A 364 -9.14 -42.11 -13.90
C ARG A 364 -8.64 -42.51 -12.52
N ALA A 365 -8.27 -41.54 -11.68
CA ALA A 365 -7.87 -41.80 -10.30
C ALA A 365 -8.92 -42.67 -9.59
N THR A 366 -8.47 -43.67 -8.84
CA THR A 366 -9.36 -44.58 -8.12
C THR A 366 -10.03 -43.93 -6.91
N ASP A 367 -9.40 -42.90 -6.36
CA ASP A 367 -9.94 -42.11 -5.25
C ASP A 367 -10.68 -40.89 -5.79
N ALA A 368 -11.97 -40.79 -5.46
CA ALA A 368 -12.86 -39.73 -5.92
C ALA A 368 -12.42 -38.33 -5.46
N ARG A 369 -11.59 -38.22 -4.41
CA ARG A 369 -11.05 -36.93 -3.97
C ARG A 369 -10.23 -36.23 -5.05
N TYR A 370 -9.65 -36.97 -5.99
CA TYR A 370 -8.85 -36.43 -7.10
C TYR A 370 -9.67 -36.00 -8.30
N HIS A 371 -10.96 -36.34 -8.35
CA HIS A 371 -11.82 -36.06 -9.50
C HIS A 371 -12.11 -34.56 -9.58
N MET A 372 -11.87 -34.02 -10.77
CA MET A 372 -12.08 -32.60 -11.05
C MET A 372 -13.53 -32.32 -11.41
N ASP A 373 -14.00 -31.16 -10.99
CA ASP A 373 -15.32 -30.60 -11.25
C ASP A 373 -15.24 -29.08 -11.37
N GLU A 374 -16.37 -28.43 -11.65
CA GLU A 374 -16.41 -26.98 -11.80
C GLU A 374 -15.94 -26.23 -10.54
N LEU A 375 -16.17 -26.80 -9.35
CA LEU A 375 -15.83 -26.15 -8.08
C LEU A 375 -14.32 -26.17 -7.81
N SER A 376 -13.67 -27.30 -8.10
CA SER A 376 -12.21 -27.43 -8.04
C SER A 376 -11.51 -26.62 -9.15
N ASP A 377 -12.10 -26.51 -10.34
CA ASP A 377 -11.61 -25.61 -11.40
C ASP A 377 -11.67 -24.14 -10.98
N GLN A 378 -12.79 -23.72 -10.38
CA GLN A 378 -12.93 -22.36 -9.85
C GLN A 378 -11.96 -22.10 -8.69
N ALA A 379 -11.75 -23.08 -7.80
CA ALA A 379 -10.76 -22.98 -6.73
C ALA A 379 -9.34 -22.81 -7.29
N ALA A 380 -8.96 -23.63 -8.27
CA ALA A 380 -7.67 -23.52 -8.94
C ALA A 380 -7.48 -22.15 -9.62
N ALA A 381 -8.53 -21.61 -10.26
CA ALA A 381 -8.48 -20.28 -10.86
C ALA A 381 -8.33 -19.15 -9.84
N ARG A 382 -9.01 -19.22 -8.69
CA ARG A 382 -8.82 -18.26 -7.59
C ARG A 382 -7.38 -18.28 -7.09
N ILE A 383 -6.82 -19.47 -6.85
CA ILE A 383 -5.44 -19.63 -6.40
C ILE A 383 -4.44 -19.12 -7.45
N HIS A 384 -4.67 -19.41 -8.72
CA HIS A 384 -3.85 -18.90 -9.83
C HIS A 384 -3.82 -17.37 -9.87
N ALA A 385 -4.97 -16.73 -9.61
CA ALA A 385 -5.10 -15.28 -9.46
C ALA A 385 -4.53 -14.72 -8.13
N GLY A 386 -3.95 -15.56 -7.27
CA GLY A 386 -3.39 -15.16 -5.98
C GLY A 386 -4.40 -15.00 -4.86
N GLN A 387 -5.63 -15.48 -5.03
CA GLN A 387 -6.69 -15.49 -4.02
C GLN A 387 -6.59 -16.77 -3.20
N CYS A 388 -5.98 -16.69 -2.02
CA CYS A 388 -5.73 -17.82 -1.12
C CYS A 388 -6.67 -17.85 0.10
N GLU A 389 -7.53 -16.85 0.25
CA GLU A 389 -8.52 -16.74 1.34
C GLU A 389 -9.94 -16.98 0.86
#